data_AF-A0A328S8U1-F1
#
_entry.id   AF-A0A328S8U1-F1
#
_cell.length_a   1.000
_cell.length_b   1.000
_cell.length_c   1.000
_cell.angle_alpha   90.00
_cell.angle_beta   90.00
_cell.angle_gamma   90.00
#
_symmetry.space_group_name_H-M   'P 1'
#
loop_
_entity.id
_entity.type
_entity.pdbx_description
1 polymer ?
#
loop_
_entity_poly.entity_id
_entity_poly.type
_entity_poly.pdbx_seq_one_letter_code
_entity_poly.pdbx_strand_id
1 'polypeptide(L)'
;MLSESIKKAIVGQLHIHLEEEFYEYIPMMLGEVYYTTPDGFGLYTLKPHPYMGDIAMQFSSVNGAFIEITSWEYIKTIGRKVV
;
A
#
# COMPACT_ATOMS: atom_id res chain seq x y z
N MET A 1 -3.43 -7.97 -10.67
CA MET A 1 -3.08 -6.77 -11.45
C MET A 1 -3.84 -5.60 -10.86
N LEU A 2 -3.12 -4.60 -10.33
CA LEU A 2 -3.69 -3.38 -9.78
C LEU A 2 -4.25 -2.51 -10.92
N SER A 3 -5.47 -1.96 -10.80
CA SER A 3 -6.02 -1.08 -11.82
C SER A 3 -5.38 0.31 -11.78
N GLU A 4 -5.36 1.00 -12.93
CA GLU A 4 -4.86 2.38 -13.01
C GLU A 4 -5.65 3.36 -12.13
N SER A 5 -6.96 3.13 -11.95
CA SER A 5 -7.79 3.95 -11.06
C SER A 5 -7.36 3.83 -9.59
N ILE A 6 -7.11 2.61 -9.11
CA ILE A 6 -6.65 2.37 -7.74
C ILE A 6 -5.23 2.90 -7.56
N LYS A 7 -4.34 2.69 -8.54
CA LYS A 7 -2.98 3.23 -8.50
C LYS A 7 -2.97 4.75 -8.36
N LYS A 8 -3.79 5.47 -9.13
CA LYS A 8 -3.93 6.93 -9.01
C LYS A 8 -4.45 7.36 -7.63
N ALA A 9 -5.43 6.64 -7.09
CA ALA A 9 -5.96 6.93 -5.76
C ALA A 9 -4.90 6.74 -4.66
N ILE A 10 -4.15 5.64 -4.72
CA ILE A 10 -3.04 5.37 -3.79
C ILE A 10 -1.99 6.48 -3.87
N VAL A 11 -1.53 6.83 -5.07
CA VAL A 11 -0.52 7.89 -5.25
C VAL A 11 -1.01 9.22 -4.69
N GLY A 12 -2.27 9.58 -4.95
CA GLY A 12 -2.87 10.80 -4.39
C GLY A 12 -2.85 10.81 -2.87
N GLN A 13 -3.17 9.68 -2.22
CA GLN A 13 -3.11 9.57 -0.76
C GLN A 13 -1.68 9.55 -0.22
N LEU A 14 -0.72 8.94 -0.94
CA LEU A 14 0.68 8.93 -0.53
C LEU A 14 1.26 10.34 -0.46
N HIS A 15 0.93 11.23 -1.41
CA HIS A 15 1.35 12.63 -1.36
C HIS A 15 0.72 13.44 -0.20
N ILE A 16 -0.27 12.89 0.51
CA ILE A 16 -0.85 13.52 1.70
C ILE A 16 -0.15 13.01 2.97
N HIS A 17 0.32 11.76 2.97
CA HIS A 17 0.84 11.09 4.17
C HIS A 17 2.36 11.01 4.22
N LEU A 18 3.03 11.09 3.08
CA LEU A 18 4.49 11.12 2.99
C LEU A 18 4.99 12.55 2.94
N GLU A 19 6.14 12.80 3.55
CA GLU A 19 6.91 14.02 3.32
C GLU A 19 7.44 14.04 1.88
N GLU A 20 7.60 15.23 1.29
CA GLU A 20 7.99 15.38 -0.13
C GLU A 20 9.32 14.68 -0.46
N GLU A 21 10.26 14.65 0.49
CA GLU A 21 11.54 13.95 0.35
C GLU A 21 11.39 12.44 0.11
N PHE A 22 10.26 11.84 0.51
CA PHE A 22 9.99 10.42 0.30
C PHE A 22 9.22 10.12 -1.00
N TYR A 23 8.84 11.13 -1.79
CA TYR A 23 8.08 10.91 -3.02
C TYR A 23 8.84 10.08 -4.06
N GLU A 24 10.17 10.15 -4.05
CA GLU A 24 11.01 9.33 -4.94
C GLU A 24 10.83 7.81 -4.71
N TYR A 25 10.36 7.39 -3.54
CA TYR A 25 10.12 5.98 -3.23
C TYR A 25 8.76 5.47 -3.69
N ILE A 26 7.81 6.33 -4.06
CA ILE A 26 6.46 5.93 -4.48
C ILE A 26 6.46 4.87 -5.60
N PRO A 27 7.29 4.99 -6.67
CA PRO A 27 7.40 3.93 -7.69
C PRO A 27 7.86 2.59 -7.12
N MET A 28 8.78 2.59 -6.15
CA MET A 28 9.24 1.36 -5.48
C MET A 28 8.12 0.74 -4.63
N MET A 29 7.41 1.57 -3.86
CA MET A 29 6.29 1.13 -3.01
C MET A 29 5.16 0.49 -3.82
N LEU A 30 4.93 0.98 -5.04
CA LEU A 30 3.97 0.43 -6.01
C LEU A 30 4.53 -0.74 -6.84
N GLY A 31 5.83 -1.00 -6.76
CA GLY A 31 6.49 -2.08 -7.50
C GLY A 31 6.17 -3.47 -6.96
N GLU A 32 5.66 -3.55 -5.73
CA GLU A 32 5.14 -4.77 -5.15
C GLU A 32 4.00 -4.44 -4.20
N VAL A 33 2.81 -5.00 -4.49
CA VAL A 33 1.58 -4.71 -3.75
C VAL A 33 0.85 -6.02 -3.48
N TYR A 34 0.38 -6.19 -2.25
CA TYR A 34 -0.41 -7.35 -1.83
C TYR A 34 -1.85 -6.92 -1.54
N TYR A 35 -2.80 -7.76 -1.93
CA TYR A 35 -4.22 -7.57 -1.67
C TYR A 35 -4.70 -8.56 -0.61
N THR A 36 -5.42 -8.05 0.38
CA THR A 36 -6.08 -8.86 1.43
C THR A 36 -7.55 -8.45 1.55
N THR A 37 -8.38 -9.36 2.08
CA THR A 37 -9.80 -9.11 2.35
C THR A 37 -10.20 -9.46 3.79
N PRO A 38 -9.54 -8.89 4.82
CA PRO A 38 -9.99 -9.09 6.20
C PRO A 38 -11.42 -8.61 6.34
N ASP A 39 -12.28 -9.46 6.91
CA ASP A 39 -13.71 -9.17 7.15
C ASP A 39 -14.49 -8.67 5.91
N GLY A 40 -14.03 -9.03 4.71
CA GLY A 40 -14.64 -8.63 3.44
C GLY A 40 -14.20 -7.26 2.91
N PHE A 41 -13.31 -6.54 3.59
CA PHE A 41 -12.79 -5.23 3.16
C PHE A 41 -11.54 -5.38 2.30
N GLY A 42 -11.58 -4.88 1.06
CA GLY A 42 -10.43 -4.93 0.16
C GLY A 42 -9.32 -3.94 0.54
N LEU A 43 -8.16 -4.46 0.94
CA LEU A 43 -6.99 -3.69 1.34
C LEU A 43 -5.79 -3.96 0.44
N TYR A 44 -5.12 -2.89 0.02
CA TYR A 44 -3.89 -2.91 -0.75
C TYR A 44 -2.72 -2.51 0.14
N THR A 45 -1.85 -3.46 0.43
CA THR A 45 -0.64 -3.22 1.22
C THR A 45 0.51 -2.92 0.27
N LEU A 46 1.14 -1.77 0.46
CA LEU A 46 2.27 -1.33 -0.35
C LEU A 46 3.57 -1.84 0.25
N LYS A 47 4.56 -2.07 -0.61
CA LYS A 47 5.92 -2.31 -0.14
C LYS A 47 6.39 -1.10 0.69
N PRO A 48 6.93 -1.31 1.90
CA PRO A 48 7.41 -0.21 2.73
C PRO A 48 8.58 0.52 2.07
N HIS A 49 8.67 1.83 2.27
CA HIS A 49 9.87 2.56 1.87
C HIS A 49 11.05 2.20 2.79
N PRO A 50 12.31 2.36 2.35
CA PRO A 50 13.48 1.84 3.07
C PRO A 50 13.63 2.32 4.52
N TYR A 51 13.14 3.52 4.85
CA TYR A 51 13.25 4.07 6.21
C TYR A 51 12.09 3.65 7.13
N MET A 52 11.06 2.98 6.62
CA MET A 52 9.96 2.40 7.42
C MET A 52 10.27 1.00 7.95
N GLY A 53 11.36 0.36 7.53
CA GLY A 53 11.68 -1.02 7.92
C GLY A 53 10.62 -2.01 7.42
N ASP A 54 10.07 -2.84 8.32
CA ASP A 54 9.02 -3.83 8.02
C ASP A 54 7.60 -3.23 8.02
N ILE A 55 7.46 -1.94 8.28
CA ILE A 55 6.18 -1.29 8.52
C ILE A 55 5.53 -0.86 7.20
N ALA A 56 4.50 -1.58 6.77
CA ALA A 56 3.78 -1.34 5.53
C ALA A 56 2.47 -0.57 5.73
N MET A 57 2.12 0.26 4.74
CA MET A 57 0.85 0.99 4.73
C MET A 57 -0.24 0.24 3.95
N GLN A 58 -1.45 0.22 4.48
CA GLN A 58 -2.62 -0.40 3.85
C GLN A 58 -3.64 0.63 3.36
N PHE A 59 -3.86 0.66 2.06
CA PHE A 59 -4.88 1.47 1.40
C PHE A 59 -6.19 0.70 1.27
N SER A 60 -7.29 1.27 1.76
CA SER A 60 -8.63 0.70 1.61
C SER A 60 -9.29 1.19 0.33
N SER A 61 -9.69 0.26 -0.54
CA SER A 61 -10.47 0.62 -1.73
C SER A 61 -11.91 1.04 -1.45
N VAL A 62 -12.39 0.87 -0.22
CA VAL A 62 -13.77 1.20 0.14
C VAL A 62 -13.94 2.68 0.42
N ASN A 63 -13.04 3.26 1.23
CA ASN A 63 -13.09 4.67 1.62
C ASN A 63 -11.98 5.53 0.99
N GLY A 64 -11.04 4.91 0.26
CA GLY A 64 -9.96 5.62 -0.42
C GLY A 64 -8.92 6.22 0.52
N ALA A 65 -8.74 5.66 1.72
CA ALA A 65 -7.82 6.14 2.73
C ALA A 65 -6.79 5.05 3.13
N PHE A 66 -5.66 5.49 3.69
CA PHE A 66 -4.81 4.60 4.48
C PHE A 66 -5.46 4.38 5.84
N ILE A 67 -5.63 3.12 6.23
CA ILE A 67 -6.40 2.76 7.42
C ILE A 67 -5.57 2.05 8.49
N GLU A 68 -4.46 1.43 8.11
CA GLU A 68 -3.67 0.61 9.02
C GLU A 68 -2.21 0.53 8.58
N ILE A 69 -1.37 0.36 9.60
CA ILE A 69 0.04 0.07 9.49
C ILE A 69 0.25 -1.38 9.93
N THR A 70 0.90 -2.19 9.10
CA THR A 70 1.03 -3.64 9.32
C THR A 70 2.42 -4.17 8.99
N SER A 71 2.73 -5.41 9.37
CA SER A 71 4.00 -6.06 9.04
C SER A 71 4.01 -6.49 7.56
N TRP A 72 5.02 -6.03 6.83
CA TRP A 72 5.23 -6.40 5.43
C TRP A 72 5.49 -7.90 5.29
N GLU A 73 6.36 -8.47 6.13
CA GLU A 73 6.60 -9.91 6.15
C GLU A 73 5.31 -10.71 6.38
N TYR A 74 4.46 -10.30 7.33
CA TYR A 74 3.18 -10.98 7.57
C TYR A 74 2.25 -10.92 6.36
N ILE A 75 2.07 -9.75 5.74
CA ILE A 75 1.16 -9.61 4.59
C ILE A 75 1.60 -10.46 3.40
N LYS A 76 2.91 -10.64 3.17
CA LYS A 76 3.39 -11.54 2.12
C LYS A 76 2.95 -12.99 2.33
N THR A 77 2.65 -13.39 3.58
CA THR A 77 2.19 -14.76 3.88
C THR A 77 0.70 -14.97 3.64
N ILE A 78 -0.12 -13.94 3.85
CA ILE A 78 -1.59 -14.06 3.78
C ILE A 78 -2.21 -13.39 2.54
N GLY A 79 -1.49 -12.46 1.91
CA GLY A 79 -1.98 -11.63 0.83
C GLY A 79 -1.74 -12.23 -0.55
N ARG A 80 -2.58 -11.83 -1.50
CA ARG A 80 -2.37 -12.11 -2.92
C ARG A 80 -1.53 -11.00 -3.54
N LYS A 81 -0.37 -11.32 -4.09
CA LYS A 81 0.41 -10.38 -4.90
C LYS A 81 -0.39 -9.92 -6.12
N VAL A 82 -0.50 -8.61 -6.33
CA VAL A 82 -1.29 -8.02 -7.43
C VAL A 82 -0.46 -7.17 -8.40
N VAL A 83 0.83 -6.98 -8.13
CA VAL A 83 1.84 -6.39 -9.02
C VAL A 83 3.08 -7.24 -8.95
#